data_AF-A0A8H5BJN6-F1
#
_entry.id   AF-A0A8H5BJN6-F1
#
_cell.length_a   1.000
_cell.length_b   1.000
_cell.length_c   1.000
_cell.angle_alpha   90.00
_cell.angle_beta   90.00
_cell.angle_gamma   90.00
#
_symmetry.space_group_name_H-M   'P 1'
#
loop_
_entity.id
_entity.type
_entity.pdbx_description
1 polymer ?
#
loop_
_entity_poly.entity_id
_entity_poly.type
_entity_poly.pdbx_seq_one_letter_code
_entity_poly.pdbx_strand_id
1 'polypeptide(L)' 'MAHENFKHDPAIDRFNAHRESVYLKFRWTRTTVTTAVLGFIVVPGLLYYTAAKTNQRWNFNGKLKNESLSA' A
#
# COMPACT_ATOMS: atom_id res chain seq x y z
N MET A 1 39.51 7.34 -17.60
CA MET A 1 38.47 7.02 -16.60
C MET A 1 38.09 8.33 -15.96
N ALA A 2 36.82 8.73 -16.02
CA ALA A 2 36.38 10.04 -15.52
C ALA A 2 36.73 10.17 -14.03
N HIS A 3 37.23 11.33 -13.63
CA HIS A 3 37.49 11.62 -12.22
C HIS A 3 36.12 11.73 -11.53
N GLU A 4 35.77 10.74 -10.71
CA GLU A 4 34.50 10.75 -9.99
C GLU A 4 34.62 11.78 -8.85
N ASN A 5 33.80 12.82 -8.90
CA ASN A 5 33.81 13.90 -7.90
C ASN A 5 33.08 13.50 -6.60
N PHE A 6 32.58 12.27 -6.54
CA PHE A 6 31.82 11.73 -5.42
C PHE A 6 32.69 10.73 -4.65
N LYS A 7 32.72 10.89 -3.32
CA LYS A 7 33.37 9.93 -2.43
C LYS A 7 32.36 8.86 -2.05
N HIS A 8 32.56 7.65 -2.56
CA HIS A 8 31.77 6.48 -2.17
C HIS A 8 31.94 6.18 -0.68
N ASP A 9 30.81 6.13 0.03
CA ASP A 9 30.77 5.61 1.39
C ASP A 9 30.38 4.13 1.32
N PRO A 10 31.29 3.21 1.72
CA PRO A 10 31.01 1.78 1.63
C PRO A 10 29.80 1.34 2.45
N ALA A 11 29.38 2.09 3.48
CA ALA A 11 28.18 1.79 4.24
C ALA A 11 26.92 2.06 3.41
N ILE A 12 26.89 3.17 2.68
CA ILE A 12 25.75 3.56 1.82
C ILE A 12 25.63 2.58 0.65
N ASP A 13 26.76 2.24 0.01
CA ASP A 13 26.76 1.32 -1.13
C ASP A 13 26.26 -0.07 -0.73
N ARG A 14 26.69 -0.56 0.44
CA ARG A 14 26.21 -1.85 0.97
C ARG A 14 24.72 -1.82 1.31
N PHE A 15 24.23 -0.70 1.86
CA PHE A 15 22.81 -0.54 2.15
C PHE A 15 21.96 -0.53 0.86
N ASN A 16 22.41 0.19 -0.17
CA ASN A 16 21.77 0.20 -1.48
C ASN A 16 21.77 -1.20 -2.10
N ALA A 17 22.93 -1.85 -2.16
CA ALA A 17 23.06 -3.21 -2.67
C ALA A 17 22.19 -4.21 -1.88
N HIS A 18 22.06 -4.03 -0.56
CA HIS A 18 21.17 -4.84 0.26
C HIS A 18 19.71 -4.65 -0.16
N ARG A 19 19.21 -3.42 -0.23
CA ARG A 19 17.81 -3.13 -0.61
C ARG A 19 17.46 -3.67 -2.01
N GLU A 20 18.39 -3.55 -2.94
CA GLU A 20 18.22 -4.06 -4.30
C GLU A 20 18.20 -5.59 -4.35
N SER A 21 19.02 -6.26 -3.53
CA SER A 21 19.14 -7.73 -3.53
C SER A 21 18.29 -8.45 -2.46
N VAL A 22 17.52 -7.72 -1.64
CA VAL A 22 16.73 -8.29 -0.54
C VAL A 22 15.77 -9.38 -1.01
N TYR A 23 15.19 -9.24 -2.21
CA TYR A 23 14.23 -10.22 -2.75
C TYR A 23 14.87 -11.60 -2.98
N LEU A 24 16.18 -11.67 -3.27
CA LEU A 24 16.90 -12.93 -3.46
C LEU A 24 17.04 -13.73 -2.16
N LYS A 25 17.01 -13.05 -1.01
CA LYS A 25 17.16 -13.63 0.32
C LYS A 25 15.83 -13.68 1.10
N PHE A 26 14.73 -13.32 0.45
CA PHE A 26 13.43 -13.23 1.08
C PHE A 26 12.96 -14.61 1.57
N ARG A 27 12.28 -14.62 2.73
CA ARG A 27 11.70 -15.84 3.32
C ARG A 27 10.33 -15.53 3.89
N TRP A 28 9.38 -16.44 3.67
CA TRP A 28 8.09 -16.40 4.33
C TRP A 28 8.24 -16.75 5.81
N THR A 29 8.13 -15.74 6.65
CA THR A 29 7.98 -15.84 8.10
C THR A 29 6.56 -15.43 8.49
N ARG A 30 6.13 -15.78 9.71
CA ARG A 30 4.81 -15.40 10.23
C ARG A 30 4.55 -13.89 10.06
N THR A 31 5.53 -13.04 10.37
CA THR A 31 5.40 -11.59 10.22
C THR A 31 5.21 -11.17 8.76
N THR A 32 6.06 -11.65 7.85
CA THR A 32 5.95 -11.27 6.42
C THR A 32 4.66 -11.74 5.77
N VAL A 33 4.16 -12.93 6.17
CA VAL A 33 2.87 -13.45 5.69
C VAL A 33 1.73 -12.58 6.20
N THR A 34 1.72 -12.24 7.49
CA THR A 34 0.70 -11.34 8.05
C THR A 34 0.71 -9.98 7.35
N THR A 35 1.88 -9.38 7.15
CA THR A 35 1.99 -8.10 6.43
C THR A 35 1.48 -8.21 5.00
N ALA A 36 1.83 -9.27 4.28
CA ALA A 36 1.37 -9.48 2.91
C ALA A 36 -0.15 -9.68 2.82
N VAL A 37 -0.72 -10.53 3.68
CA VAL A 37 -2.17 -10.79 3.72
C VAL A 37 -2.94 -9.52 4.07
N LEU A 38 -2.49 -8.77 5.08
CA LEU A 38 -3.14 -7.51 5.45
C LEU A 38 -3.06 -6.48 4.32
N GLY A 39 -1.86 -6.27 3.76
CA GLY A 39 -1.61 -5.21 2.78
C GLY A 39 -2.21 -5.48 1.40
N PHE A 40 -2.18 -6.73 0.92
CA PHE A 40 -2.61 -7.06 -0.44
C PHE A 40 -4.01 -7.65 -0.54
N ILE A 41 -4.53 -8.24 0.54
CA ILE A 41 -5.83 -8.94 0.50
C ILE A 41 -6.84 -8.23 1.38
N VAL A 42 -6.57 -8.10 2.68
CA VAL A 42 -7.56 -7.62 3.65
C VAL A 42 -7.89 -6.14 3.41
N VAL A 43 -6.89 -5.27 3.35
CA VAL A 43 -7.13 -3.83 3.17
C VAL A 43 -7.77 -3.52 1.82
N PRO A 44 -7.24 -3.98 0.67
CA PRO A 44 -7.89 -3.72 -0.63
C PRO A 44 -9.26 -4.37 -0.75
N GLY A 45 -9.43 -5.59 -0.22
CA GLY A 45 -10.70 -6.31 -0.24
C GLY A 45 -11.79 -5.60 0.56
N LEU A 46 -11.47 -5.12 1.77
CA LEU A 46 -12.41 -4.35 2.60
C LEU A 46 -12.75 -3.00 1.95
N LEU A 47 -11.77 -2.31 1.39
CA LEU A 47 -12.00 -1.04 0.67
C LEU A 47 -12.94 -1.25 -0.52
N TYR A 48 -12.68 -2.25 -1.35
CA TYR A 48 -13.55 -2.57 -2.48
C TYR A 48 -14.96 -2.98 -2.01
N TYR A 49 -15.06 -3.86 -1.02
CA TYR A 49 -16.35 -4.32 -0.51
C TYR A 49 -17.20 -3.17 0.03
N THR A 50 -16.59 -2.30 0.84
CA THR A 50 -17.28 -1.13 1.40
C THR A 50 -17.70 -0.16 0.29
N ALA A 51 -16.81 0.14 -0.65
CA ALA A 51 -17.12 0.97 -1.81
C ALA A 51 -18.27 0.38 -2.64
N ALA A 52 -18.23 -0.91 -2.97
CA ALA A 52 -19.29 -1.57 -3.74
C ALA A 52 -20.66 -1.56 -3.03
N LYS A 53 -20.68 -1.65 -1.69
CA LYS A 53 -21.91 -1.61 -0.88
C LYS A 53 -22.47 -0.20 -0.68
N THR A 54 -21.64 0.83 -0.77
CA THR A 54 -22.05 2.22 -0.57
C THR A 54 -22.16 2.99 -1.88
N ASN A 55 -21.60 2.47 -2.97
CA ASN A 55 -21.66 3.09 -4.29
C ASN A 55 -23.13 3.28 -4.70
N GLN A 56 -23.47 4.52 -5.05
CA GLN A 56 -24.83 4.95 -5.40
C GLN A 56 -25.90 4.64 -4.34
N ARG A 57 -25.53 4.29 -3.11
CA ARG A 57 -26.50 4.04 -2.04
C ARG A 57 -27.11 5.34 -1.51
N TRP A 58 -26.37 6.44 -1.61
CA TRP A 58 -26.75 7.71 -0.98
C TRP A 58 -26.96 8.79 -2.02
N ASN A 59 -28.12 9.44 -1.99
CA ASN A 59 -28.43 10.62 -2.80
C ASN A 59 -28.79 11.79 -1.89
N PHE A 60 -27.92 12.81 -1.89
CA PHE A 60 -28.08 14.03 -1.11
C PHE A 60 -28.64 15.20 -1.93
N ASN A 61 -28.89 15.01 -3.22
CA ASN A 61 -29.31 16.10 -4.09
C ASN A 61 -30.72 16.60 -3.69
N GLY A 62 -30.80 17.86 -3.25
CA GLY A 62 -32.06 18.55 -2.93
C GLY A 62 -32.80 18.04 -1.69
N LYS A 63 -32.18 17.17 -0.87
CA LYS A 63 -32.85 16.55 0.29
C LYS A 63 -33.03 17.52 1.46
N LEU A 64 -34.24 17.55 2.04
CA LEU A 64 -34.57 18.35 3.23
C LEU A 64 -34.40 17.55 4.54
N LYS A 65 -34.51 18.24 5.68
CA LYS A 65 -34.43 17.64 7.02
C LYS A 65 -35.48 16.53 7.17
N ASN A 66 -35.05 15.37 7.67
CA ASN A 66 -35.86 14.14 7.85
C ASN A 66 -36.25 13.41 6.55
N GLU A 67 -35.75 13.81 5.38
CA GLU A 67 -35.96 13.05 4.15
C GLU A 67 -34.97 11.90 4.01
N SER A 68 -35.41 10.79 3.39
CA SER A 68 -34.55 9.63 3.15
C SER A 68 -33.44 9.96 2.16
N LEU A 69 -32.21 9.61 2.55
CA LEU A 69 -30.99 9.76 1.77
C LEU A 69 -30.63 8.52 0.97
N SER A 70 -31.38 7.42 1.12
CA SER A 70 -31.22 6.28 0.23
C SER A 70 -31.56 6.73 -1.18
N ALA A 71 -30.64 6.45 -2.11
CA ALA A 71 -30.95 6.54 -3.54
C ALA A 71 -31.99 5.49 -3.93
#